data_AF-A0A954LML6-F1
#
_entry.id   AF-A0A954LML6-F1
#
_cell.length_a   1.000
_cell.length_b   1.000
_cell.length_c   1.000
_cell.angle_alpha   90.00
_cell.angle_beta   90.00
_cell.angle_gamma   90.00
#
_symmetry.space_group_name_H-M   'P 1'
#
loop_
_entity.id
_entity.type
_entity.pdbx_description
1 polymer ?
#
loop_
_entity_poly.entity_id
_entity_poly.type
_entity_poly.pdbx_seq_one_letter_code
_entity_poly.pdbx_strand_id
1 'polypeptide(L)'
;MGTGRTFLEQMSQRQSPDAYRQEHWQGSFEEYLDIVKANPKVTRTAYQRLYDMIMSYGTYPVEGSKDHLIRYKFFDDPDNNGRDAIFGLTRPLMEIVNVFKSAALKYGTERRVLLLHGPVGSSKSTIARLLKRGLQRYTYKDEGSVYTFGWKQEDGTIQWDPMHGDPLQLVPEENRADLCAWLNEGLDAEDETHFHVEITGEICPLSRYMFQERLEKADGDWTKVLNDIVVKRFFFSEQDRVGIGTFQPKDEKNQDSTELTGDINYRKIAEYGSESDPRAFNF
;
A
#
# COMPACT_ATOMS: atom_id res chain seq x y z
N MET A 1 -28.34 31.86 13.90
CA MET A 1 -27.14 31.18 14.45
C MET A 1 -27.33 29.69 14.23
N GLY A 2 -26.51 29.04 13.39
CA GLY A 2 -26.58 27.60 13.24
C GLY A 2 -26.20 26.93 14.56
N THR A 3 -27.09 26.13 15.13
CA THR A 3 -26.78 25.37 16.34
C THR A 3 -25.73 24.31 16.02
N GLY A 4 -24.93 23.89 17.00
CA GLY A 4 -23.94 22.81 16.80
C GLY A 4 -24.56 21.53 16.24
N ARG A 5 -25.84 21.28 16.57
CA ARG A 5 -26.64 20.19 16.01
C ARG A 5 -26.83 20.29 14.50
N THR A 6 -27.17 21.48 13.99
CA THR A 6 -27.32 21.70 12.53
C THR A 6 -25.99 21.51 11.79
N PHE A 7 -24.86 21.89 12.40
CA PHE A 7 -23.54 21.64 11.83
C PHE A 7 -23.18 20.15 11.81
N LEU A 8 -23.47 19.42 12.89
CA LEU A 8 -23.24 17.97 12.96
C LEU A 8 -24.14 17.19 11.99
N GLU A 9 -25.40 17.59 11.82
CA GLU A 9 -26.32 17.00 10.85
C GLU A 9 -25.83 17.23 9.41
N GLN A 10 -25.30 18.42 9.09
CA GLN A 10 -24.66 18.69 7.80
C GLN A 10 -23.38 17.88 7.58
N MET A 11 -22.60 17.61 8.63
CA MET A 11 -21.41 16.74 8.55
C MET A 11 -21.80 15.27 8.34
N SER A 12 -22.81 14.78 9.07
CA SER A 12 -23.30 13.41 8.93
C SER A 12 -23.89 13.15 7.54
N GLN A 13 -24.55 14.14 6.92
CA GLN A 13 -25.03 14.02 5.53
C GLN A 13 -23.89 13.97 4.49
N ARG A 14 -22.68 14.48 4.82
CA ARG A 14 -21.50 14.38 3.97
C ARG A 14 -20.76 13.05 4.12
N GLN A 15 -20.96 12.34 5.23
CA GLN A 15 -20.45 10.99 5.43
C GLN A 15 -21.48 10.01 4.89
N SER A 16 -21.26 9.48 3.69
CA SER A 16 -22.13 8.42 3.19
C SER A 16 -21.89 7.15 4.02
N PRO A 17 -22.96 6.53 4.56
CA PRO A 17 -22.84 5.24 5.26
C PRO A 17 -22.18 4.16 4.40
N ASP A 18 -22.33 4.24 3.08
CA ASP A 18 -21.71 3.32 2.12
C ASP A 18 -20.19 3.54 2.01
N ALA A 19 -19.70 4.79 1.99
CA ALA A 19 -18.26 5.05 2.05
C ALA A 19 -17.68 4.57 3.38
N TYR A 20 -18.38 4.79 4.50
CA TYR A 20 -17.96 4.26 5.80
C TYR A 20 -17.90 2.71 5.80
N ARG A 21 -18.89 2.03 5.21
CA ARG A 21 -18.88 0.56 5.11
C ARG A 21 -17.76 0.03 4.21
N GLN A 22 -17.49 0.71 3.09
CA GLN A 22 -16.36 0.37 2.23
C GLN A 22 -15.02 0.62 2.94
N GLU A 23 -14.92 1.71 3.69
CA GLU A 23 -13.73 2.03 4.48
C GLU A 23 -13.50 1.04 5.62
N HIS A 24 -14.57 0.52 6.22
CA HIS A 24 -14.51 -0.43 7.32
C HIS A 24 -14.77 -1.88 6.88
N TRP A 25 -14.64 -2.19 5.59
CA TRP A 25 -14.85 -3.55 5.09
C TRP A 25 -13.92 -4.52 5.80
N GLN A 26 -14.51 -5.59 6.33
CA GLN A 26 -13.83 -6.76 6.85
C GLN A 26 -14.54 -8.00 6.31
N GLY A 27 -13.77 -9.00 5.93
CA GLY A 27 -14.29 -10.23 5.34
C GLY A 27 -13.35 -11.40 5.52
N SER A 28 -13.76 -12.55 5.01
CA SER A 28 -12.95 -13.77 4.98
C SER A 28 -11.86 -13.67 3.91
N PHE A 29 -10.92 -14.61 3.95
CA PHE A 29 -9.94 -14.78 2.88
C PHE A 29 -10.60 -15.10 1.53
N GLU A 30 -11.68 -15.87 1.52
CA GLU A 30 -12.44 -16.23 0.31
C GLU A 30 -13.09 -15.00 -0.32
N GLU A 31 -13.77 -14.17 0.48
CA GLU A 31 -14.37 -12.92 0.00
C GLU A 31 -13.31 -11.97 -0.56
N TYR A 32 -12.10 -11.97 0.00
CA TYR A 32 -10.97 -11.24 -0.56
C TYR A 32 -10.52 -11.80 -1.93
N LEU A 33 -10.46 -13.12 -2.11
CA LEU A 33 -10.14 -13.70 -3.42
C LEU A 33 -11.17 -13.30 -4.49
N ASP A 34 -12.45 -13.25 -4.14
CA ASP A 34 -13.51 -12.76 -5.04
C ASP A 34 -13.29 -11.28 -5.42
N ILE A 35 -12.87 -10.44 -4.46
CA ILE A 35 -12.50 -9.03 -4.73
C ILE A 35 -11.31 -8.97 -5.68
N VAL A 36 -10.27 -9.78 -5.48
CA VAL A 36 -9.09 -9.79 -6.36
C VAL A 36 -9.46 -10.27 -7.77
N LYS A 37 -10.28 -11.32 -7.89
CA LYS A 37 -10.74 -11.83 -9.18
C LYS A 37 -11.59 -10.81 -9.93
N ALA A 38 -12.45 -10.07 -9.22
CA ALA A 38 -13.28 -9.02 -9.81
C ALA A 38 -12.47 -7.75 -10.15
N ASN A 39 -11.47 -7.41 -9.33
CA ASN A 39 -10.64 -6.23 -9.48
C ASN A 39 -9.17 -6.50 -9.10
N PRO A 40 -8.36 -7.05 -10.03
CA PRO A 40 -6.94 -7.36 -9.81
C PRO A 40 -6.09 -6.17 -9.35
N LYS A 41 -6.55 -4.95 -9.63
CA LYS A 41 -5.90 -3.68 -9.27
C LYS A 41 -5.69 -3.49 -7.76
N VAL A 42 -6.34 -4.29 -6.93
CA VAL A 42 -6.18 -4.26 -5.47
C VAL A 42 -4.80 -4.81 -5.02
N THR A 43 -4.19 -5.68 -5.82
CA THR A 43 -2.91 -6.36 -5.52
C THR A 43 -1.69 -5.65 -6.10
N ARG A 44 -1.85 -4.42 -6.58
CA ARG A 44 -0.77 -3.66 -7.21
C ARG A 44 0.46 -3.55 -6.30
N THR A 45 1.64 -3.47 -6.88
CA THR A 45 2.86 -3.09 -6.14
C THR A 45 2.85 -1.60 -5.78
N ALA A 46 3.79 -1.17 -4.93
CA ALA A 46 3.94 0.25 -4.59
C ALA A 46 4.18 1.13 -5.84
N TYR A 47 4.98 0.67 -6.80
CA TYR A 47 5.26 1.40 -8.05
C TYR A 47 4.05 1.46 -8.97
N GLN A 48 3.32 0.34 -9.10
CA GLN A 48 2.07 0.30 -9.86
C GLN A 48 1.02 1.24 -9.28
N ARG A 49 0.87 1.28 -7.95
CA ARG A 49 -0.02 2.24 -7.27
C ARG A 49 0.39 3.69 -7.51
N LEU A 50 1.68 4.01 -7.40
CA LEU A 50 2.17 5.37 -7.66
C LEU A 50 1.95 5.81 -9.11
N TYR A 51 2.22 4.92 -10.08
CA TYR A 51 2.00 5.20 -11.49
C TYR A 51 0.52 5.42 -11.78
N ASP A 52 -0.35 4.48 -11.41
CA ASP A 52 -1.79 4.57 -11.68
C ASP A 52 -2.44 5.73 -10.94
N MET A 53 -1.98 6.04 -9.72
CA MET A 53 -2.39 7.24 -9.00
C MET A 53 -2.13 8.50 -9.84
N ILE A 54 -0.92 8.67 -10.37
CA ILE A 54 -0.59 9.87 -11.18
C ILE A 54 -1.44 9.89 -12.45
N MET A 55 -1.59 8.75 -13.11
CA MET A 55 -2.34 8.62 -14.35
C MET A 55 -3.85 8.82 -14.17
N SER A 56 -4.40 8.53 -12.99
CA SER A 56 -5.83 8.72 -12.67
C SER A 56 -6.29 10.17 -12.77
N TYR A 57 -5.37 11.14 -12.62
CA TYR A 57 -5.69 12.56 -12.81
C TYR A 57 -5.72 12.97 -14.29
N GLY A 58 -5.14 12.16 -15.17
CA GLY A 58 -4.98 12.42 -16.60
C GLY A 58 -3.80 13.33 -16.94
N THR A 59 -3.58 13.51 -18.24
CA THR A 59 -2.47 14.28 -18.81
C THR A 59 -2.98 15.34 -19.78
N TYR A 60 -2.11 16.29 -20.14
CA TYR A 60 -2.36 17.28 -21.19
C TYR A 60 -1.05 17.69 -21.88
N PRO A 61 -1.09 18.00 -23.20
CA PRO A 61 0.09 18.46 -23.92
C PRO A 61 0.47 19.88 -23.51
N VAL A 62 1.77 20.19 -23.55
CA VAL A 62 2.27 21.56 -23.40
C VAL A 62 2.22 22.26 -24.75
N GLU A 63 1.35 23.26 -24.86
CA GLU A 63 1.22 24.08 -26.07
C GLU A 63 2.55 24.79 -26.42
N GLY A 64 2.88 24.83 -27.72
CA GLY A 64 4.09 25.47 -28.22
C GLY A 64 5.39 24.69 -27.99
N SER A 65 5.33 23.47 -27.44
CA SER A 65 6.51 22.62 -27.31
C SER A 65 6.86 21.91 -28.63
N LYS A 66 8.11 22.05 -29.09
CA LYS A 66 8.64 21.28 -30.23
C LYS A 66 8.83 19.79 -29.91
N ASP A 67 8.93 19.45 -28.63
CA ASP A 67 9.33 18.13 -28.15
C ASP A 67 8.15 17.28 -27.66
N HIS A 68 6.90 17.65 -27.99
CA HIS A 68 5.68 16.95 -27.56
C HIS A 68 5.63 16.69 -26.05
N LEU A 69 6.00 17.70 -25.25
CA LEU A 69 6.02 17.56 -23.80
C LEU A 69 4.61 17.34 -23.24
N ILE A 70 4.51 16.41 -22.28
CA ILE A 70 3.26 16.05 -21.61
C ILE A 70 3.34 16.49 -20.15
N ARG A 71 2.27 17.10 -19.64
CA ARG A 71 2.09 17.37 -18.21
C ARG A 71 1.07 16.41 -17.61
N TYR A 72 1.29 16.08 -16.34
CA TYR A 72 0.41 15.24 -15.54
C TYR A 72 -0.38 16.13 -14.59
N LYS A 73 -1.71 16.09 -14.67
CA LYS A 73 -2.61 16.95 -13.87
C LYS A 73 -2.42 16.77 -12.36
N PHE A 74 -1.94 15.59 -11.94
CA PHE A 74 -1.57 15.32 -10.56
C PHE A 74 -0.61 16.39 -9.97
N PHE A 75 0.40 16.83 -10.73
CA PHE A 75 1.38 17.83 -10.26
C PHE A 75 0.85 19.27 -10.27
N ASP A 76 -0.37 19.49 -10.78
CA ASP A 76 -1.07 20.77 -10.67
C ASP A 76 -1.86 20.87 -9.35
N ASP A 77 -1.80 19.82 -8.51
CA ASP A 77 -2.40 19.76 -7.17
C ASP A 77 -3.91 20.13 -7.15
N PRO A 78 -4.74 19.50 -7.98
CA PRO A 78 -6.16 19.86 -8.11
C PRO A 78 -6.95 19.64 -6.81
N ASP A 79 -6.55 18.68 -5.98
CA ASP A 79 -7.23 18.37 -4.71
C ASP A 79 -7.03 19.46 -3.65
N ASN A 80 -6.00 20.32 -3.79
CA ASN A 80 -5.72 21.42 -2.87
C ASN A 80 -5.71 22.78 -3.57
N ASN A 81 -6.47 22.92 -4.66
CA ASN A 81 -6.60 24.17 -5.43
C ASN A 81 -5.24 24.75 -5.88
N GLY A 82 -4.31 23.89 -6.27
CA GLY A 82 -3.01 24.30 -6.78
C GLY A 82 -2.06 24.89 -5.74
N ARG A 83 -2.33 24.72 -4.44
CA ARG A 83 -1.48 25.25 -3.35
C ARG A 83 -0.03 24.81 -3.49
N ASP A 84 0.18 23.56 -3.89
CA ASP A 84 1.49 22.95 -4.07
C ASP A 84 1.78 22.61 -5.53
N ALA A 85 1.07 23.26 -6.47
CA ALA A 85 1.24 23.06 -7.90
C ALA A 85 2.70 23.33 -8.33
N ILE A 86 3.24 22.42 -9.13
CA ILE A 86 4.60 22.55 -9.66
C ILE A 86 4.53 23.20 -11.03
N PHE A 87 5.07 24.40 -11.16
CA PHE A 87 5.17 25.08 -12.45
C PHE A 87 6.52 24.78 -13.12
N GLY A 88 6.50 24.43 -14.41
CA GLY A 88 7.69 24.01 -15.15
C GLY A 88 8.11 22.57 -14.82
N LEU A 89 9.41 22.28 -14.88
CA LEU A 89 9.99 20.95 -14.64
C LEU A 89 9.37 19.81 -15.46
N THR A 90 8.74 20.12 -16.61
CA THR A 90 7.99 19.13 -17.39
C THR A 90 8.83 17.92 -17.75
N ARG A 91 10.05 18.13 -18.27
CA ARG A 91 10.98 17.04 -18.61
C ARG A 91 11.35 16.18 -17.39
N PRO A 92 11.85 16.74 -16.26
CA PRO A 92 12.08 15.98 -15.03
C PRO A 92 10.85 15.22 -14.52
N LEU A 93 9.65 15.82 -14.55
CA LEU A 93 8.42 15.15 -14.12
C LEU A 93 8.06 13.98 -15.05
N MET A 94 8.23 14.15 -16.36
CA MET A 94 8.08 13.05 -17.33
C MET A 94 9.08 11.93 -17.05
N GLU A 95 10.34 12.24 -16.75
CA GLU A 95 11.36 11.25 -16.39
C GLU A 95 10.98 10.49 -15.10
N ILE A 96 10.51 11.18 -14.07
CA ILE A 96 10.02 10.55 -12.83
C ILE A 96 8.86 9.60 -13.11
N VAL A 97 7.86 10.03 -13.90
CA VAL A 97 6.72 9.17 -14.23
C VAL A 97 7.14 7.99 -15.10
N ASN A 98 8.10 8.18 -16.01
CA ASN A 98 8.67 7.08 -16.80
C ASN A 98 9.42 6.06 -15.92
N VAL A 99 10.11 6.51 -14.88
CA VAL A 99 10.71 5.62 -13.87
C VAL A 99 9.63 4.78 -13.19
N PHE A 100 8.51 5.40 -12.77
CA PHE A 100 7.38 4.66 -12.19
C PHE A 100 6.73 3.71 -13.19
N LYS A 101 6.54 4.11 -14.45
CA LYS A 101 6.02 3.23 -15.51
C LYS A 101 6.91 2.00 -15.69
N SER A 102 8.21 2.21 -15.85
CA SER A 102 9.18 1.12 -16.03
C SER A 102 9.26 0.19 -14.81
N ALA A 103 9.14 0.73 -13.60
CA ALA A 103 9.09 -0.06 -12.37
C ALA A 103 7.75 -0.82 -12.23
N ALA A 104 6.64 -0.21 -12.66
CA ALA A 104 5.31 -0.85 -12.65
C ALA A 104 5.25 -2.06 -13.59
N LEU A 105 5.97 -1.98 -14.73
CA LEU A 105 6.16 -3.07 -15.70
C LEU A 105 7.35 -4.00 -15.37
N LYS A 106 8.02 -3.80 -14.21
CA LYS A 106 9.13 -4.64 -13.72
C LYS A 106 10.33 -4.76 -14.67
N TYR A 107 10.69 -3.68 -15.37
CA TYR A 107 11.88 -3.63 -16.23
C TYR A 107 13.19 -3.41 -15.46
N GLY A 108 13.26 -3.78 -14.18
CA GLY A 108 14.43 -3.66 -13.31
C GLY A 108 14.60 -2.30 -12.63
N THR A 109 13.74 -1.32 -12.94
CA THR A 109 13.79 0.01 -12.33
C THR A 109 13.27 0.00 -10.90
N GLU A 110 12.42 -0.98 -10.54
CA GLU A 110 11.89 -1.22 -9.20
C GLU A 110 12.98 -1.57 -8.17
N ARG A 111 14.18 -1.94 -8.61
CA ARG A 111 15.34 -2.24 -7.75
C ARG A 111 16.30 -1.07 -7.59
N ARG A 112 15.96 0.11 -8.12
CA ARG A 112 16.85 1.29 -8.14
C ARG A 112 16.36 2.37 -7.18
N VAL A 113 17.32 3.12 -6.62
CA VAL A 113 17.03 4.31 -5.82
C VAL A 113 16.83 5.51 -6.75
N LEU A 114 15.68 6.19 -6.63
CA LEU A 114 15.42 7.45 -7.33
C LEU A 114 16.00 8.62 -6.53
N LEU A 115 17.03 9.28 -7.08
CA LEU A 115 17.67 10.44 -6.45
C LEU A 115 17.19 11.74 -7.12
N LEU A 116 16.46 12.57 -6.37
CA LEU A 116 16.12 13.92 -6.80
C LEU A 116 17.25 14.88 -6.43
N HIS A 117 18.07 15.28 -7.41
CA HIS A 117 19.14 16.25 -7.22
C HIS A 117 18.84 17.57 -7.94
N GLY A 118 19.32 18.69 -7.38
CA GLY A 118 19.16 20.01 -8.00
C GLY A 118 19.31 21.17 -7.01
N PRO A 119 19.31 22.42 -7.48
CA PRO A 119 19.47 23.62 -6.65
C PRO A 119 18.41 23.75 -5.55
N VAL A 120 18.70 24.54 -4.52
CA VAL A 120 17.71 24.88 -3.48
C VAL A 120 16.50 25.56 -4.14
N GLY A 121 15.29 25.21 -3.71
CA GLY A 121 14.05 25.75 -4.29
C GLY A 121 13.54 25.07 -5.57
N SER A 122 14.19 23.99 -6.05
CA SER A 122 13.78 23.28 -7.27
C SER A 122 12.62 22.27 -7.08
N SER A 123 11.69 22.53 -6.16
CA SER A 123 10.49 21.70 -5.88
C SER A 123 10.69 20.23 -5.48
N LYS A 124 11.91 19.77 -5.17
CA LYS A 124 12.18 18.35 -4.79
C LYS A 124 11.30 17.86 -3.63
N SER A 125 11.28 18.61 -2.53
CA SER A 125 10.46 18.26 -1.36
C SER A 125 8.96 18.39 -1.65
N THR A 126 8.58 19.32 -2.54
CA THR A 126 7.20 19.46 -3.01
C THR A 126 6.74 18.23 -3.79
N ILE A 127 7.57 17.72 -4.70
CA ILE A 127 7.30 16.47 -5.45
C ILE A 127 7.09 15.32 -4.46
N ALA A 128 8.02 15.11 -3.53
CA ALA A 128 7.93 14.04 -2.55
C ALA A 128 6.66 14.16 -1.69
N ARG A 129 6.30 15.38 -1.26
CA ARG A 129 5.09 15.62 -0.46
C ARG A 129 3.81 15.40 -1.26
N LEU A 130 3.76 15.83 -2.53
CA LEU A 130 2.62 15.55 -3.42
C LEU A 130 2.43 14.04 -3.59
N LEU A 131 3.50 13.30 -3.87
CA LEU A 131 3.45 11.83 -4.02
C LEU A 131 2.94 11.15 -2.74
N LYS A 132 3.47 11.48 -1.56
CA LYS A 132 3.03 10.90 -0.28
C LYS A 132 1.56 11.17 -0.01
N ARG A 133 1.13 12.43 -0.09
CA ARG A 133 -0.27 12.81 0.17
C ARG A 133 -1.21 12.27 -0.90
N GLY A 134 -0.78 12.26 -2.16
CA GLY A 134 -1.50 11.67 -3.26
C GLY A 134 -1.75 10.19 -3.02
N LEU A 135 -0.72 9.45 -2.60
CA LEU A 135 -0.81 8.01 -2.39
C LEU A 135 -1.75 7.69 -1.24
N GLN A 136 -1.64 8.44 -0.13
CA GLN A 136 -2.61 8.39 0.95
C GLN A 136 -4.03 8.59 0.43
N ARG A 137 -4.33 9.71 -0.26
CA ARG A 137 -5.66 9.97 -0.82
C ARG A 137 -6.13 8.90 -1.80
N TYR A 138 -5.22 8.34 -2.59
CA TYR A 138 -5.53 7.29 -3.56
C TYR A 138 -6.04 6.03 -2.87
N THR A 139 -5.47 5.65 -1.72
CA THR A 139 -5.95 4.48 -0.95
C THR A 139 -7.38 4.61 -0.41
N TYR A 140 -7.88 5.84 -0.25
CA TYR A 140 -9.28 6.13 0.11
C TYR A 140 -10.26 6.05 -1.07
N LYS A 141 -9.77 5.91 -2.31
CA LYS A 141 -10.61 5.69 -3.49
C LYS A 141 -10.77 4.19 -3.75
N ASP A 142 -11.88 3.81 -4.39
CA ASP A 142 -12.11 2.43 -4.82
C ASP A 142 -10.99 1.92 -5.74
N GLU A 143 -10.53 2.76 -6.67
CA GLU A 143 -9.46 2.41 -7.62
C GLU A 143 -8.10 2.16 -6.97
N GLY A 144 -7.84 2.79 -5.82
CA GLY A 144 -6.57 2.70 -5.09
C GLY A 144 -6.61 1.71 -3.94
N SER A 145 -7.56 0.78 -3.98
CA SER A 145 -7.80 -0.21 -2.94
C SER A 145 -6.62 -1.05 -2.53
N VAL A 146 -6.44 -1.21 -1.21
CA VAL A 146 -5.42 -2.06 -0.60
C VAL A 146 -6.06 -2.80 0.57
N TYR A 147 -5.64 -4.04 0.77
CA TYR A 147 -6.12 -4.88 1.86
C TYR A 147 -4.95 -5.45 2.64
N THR A 148 -5.23 -5.79 3.89
CA THR A 148 -4.30 -6.52 4.76
C THR A 148 -5.08 -7.53 5.58
N PHE A 149 -4.37 -8.41 6.29
CA PHE A 149 -4.97 -9.49 7.05
C PHE A 149 -4.65 -9.40 8.54
N GLY A 150 -5.42 -10.14 9.32
CA GLY A 150 -5.23 -10.37 10.73
C GLY A 150 -5.71 -11.75 11.13
N TRP A 151 -5.30 -12.15 12.32
CA TRP A 151 -5.55 -13.45 12.90
C TRP A 151 -6.62 -13.35 13.97
N LYS A 152 -7.77 -13.99 13.72
CA LYS A 152 -8.84 -14.14 14.69
C LYS A 152 -8.40 -15.07 15.81
N GLN A 153 -8.56 -14.59 17.04
CA GLN A 153 -8.24 -15.32 18.26
C GLN A 153 -9.47 -16.01 18.82
N GLU A 154 -9.27 -16.96 19.74
CA GLU A 154 -10.36 -17.72 20.37
C GLU A 154 -11.33 -16.83 21.17
N ASP A 155 -10.83 -15.71 21.73
CA ASP A 155 -11.63 -14.71 22.45
C ASP A 155 -12.41 -13.76 21.52
N GLY A 156 -12.28 -13.95 20.20
CA GLY A 156 -12.93 -13.14 19.17
C GLY A 156 -12.17 -11.86 18.80
N THR A 157 -11.04 -11.56 19.45
CA THR A 157 -10.18 -10.44 19.06
C THR A 157 -9.44 -10.73 17.76
N ILE A 158 -9.01 -9.68 17.07
CA ILE A 158 -8.22 -9.81 15.84
C ILE A 158 -6.83 -9.23 16.08
N GLN A 159 -5.83 -10.08 15.94
CA GLN A 159 -4.44 -9.68 15.92
C GLN A 159 -4.01 -9.39 14.48
N TRP A 160 -4.01 -8.11 14.12
CA TRP A 160 -3.60 -7.67 12.78
C TRP A 160 -2.14 -7.98 12.49
N ASP A 161 -1.83 -8.28 11.23
CA ASP A 161 -0.45 -8.39 10.77
C ASP A 161 0.26 -7.04 10.99
N PRO A 162 1.36 -7.01 11.75
CA PRO A 162 1.99 -5.75 12.13
C PRO A 162 2.74 -5.09 10.97
N MET A 163 3.11 -5.86 9.94
CA MET A 163 3.76 -5.36 8.72
C MET A 163 2.74 -5.00 7.64
N HIS A 164 1.44 -5.18 7.91
CA HIS A 164 0.34 -4.98 6.97
C HIS A 164 0.55 -5.70 5.63
N GLY A 165 1.00 -6.96 5.70
CA GLY A 165 1.28 -7.80 4.54
C GLY A 165 0.06 -8.02 3.63
N ASP A 166 0.35 -8.40 2.39
CA ASP A 166 -0.67 -8.76 1.41
C ASP A 166 -1.30 -10.11 1.80
N PRO A 167 -2.63 -10.22 1.92
CA PRO A 167 -3.26 -11.49 2.28
C PRO A 167 -2.87 -12.64 1.34
N LEU A 168 -2.61 -12.38 0.05
CA LEU A 168 -2.22 -13.44 -0.89
C LEU A 168 -0.92 -14.16 -0.50
N GLN A 169 -0.08 -13.56 0.36
CA GLN A 169 1.14 -14.21 0.86
C GLN A 169 0.85 -15.39 1.81
N LEU A 170 -0.38 -15.52 2.33
CA LEU A 170 -0.82 -16.66 3.14
C LEU A 170 -0.96 -17.96 2.32
N VAL A 171 -0.92 -17.86 0.99
CA VAL A 171 -1.03 -19.00 0.09
C VAL A 171 0.32 -19.74 0.06
N PRO A 172 0.33 -21.07 0.31
CA PRO A 172 1.55 -21.87 0.26
C PRO A 172 2.27 -21.74 -1.09
N GLU A 173 3.60 -21.73 -1.07
CA GLU A 173 4.43 -21.48 -2.25
C GLU A 173 4.07 -22.40 -3.43
N GLU A 174 3.82 -23.68 -3.15
CA GLU A 174 3.43 -24.70 -4.13
C GLU A 174 2.10 -24.43 -4.84
N ASN A 175 1.19 -23.66 -4.24
CA ASN A 175 -0.12 -23.34 -4.82
C ASN A 175 -0.19 -21.93 -5.43
N ARG A 176 0.86 -21.10 -5.27
CA ARG A 176 0.84 -19.71 -5.77
C ARG A 176 0.73 -19.65 -7.28
N ALA A 177 1.37 -20.57 -8.00
CA ALA A 177 1.32 -20.61 -9.47
C ALA A 177 -0.10 -20.85 -9.99
N ASP A 178 -0.79 -21.84 -9.44
CA ASP A 178 -2.17 -22.19 -9.81
C ASP A 178 -3.15 -21.07 -9.45
N LEU A 179 -2.99 -20.48 -8.26
CA LEU A 179 -3.83 -19.36 -7.84
C LEU A 179 -3.61 -18.12 -8.73
N CYS A 180 -2.36 -17.77 -9.05
CA CYS A 180 -2.08 -16.66 -9.95
C CYS A 180 -2.63 -16.93 -11.35
N ALA A 181 -2.55 -18.15 -11.86
CA ALA A 181 -3.14 -18.52 -13.14
C ALA A 181 -4.66 -18.31 -13.13
N TRP A 182 -5.34 -18.75 -12.06
CA TRP A 182 -6.77 -18.52 -11.88
C TRP A 182 -7.12 -17.02 -11.75
N LEU A 183 -6.39 -16.25 -10.96
CA LEU A 183 -6.65 -14.81 -10.78
C LEU A 183 -6.44 -14.00 -12.06
N ASN A 184 -5.48 -14.40 -12.90
CA ASN A 184 -5.14 -13.72 -14.14
C ASN A 184 -5.91 -14.22 -15.37
N GLU A 185 -6.76 -15.23 -15.24
CA GLU A 185 -7.57 -15.73 -16.34
C GLU A 185 -8.45 -14.62 -16.93
N GLY A 186 -8.30 -14.38 -18.23
CA GLY A 186 -9.01 -13.32 -18.96
C GLY A 186 -8.28 -11.97 -18.99
N LEU A 187 -7.14 -11.83 -18.29
CA LEU A 187 -6.26 -10.67 -18.44
C LEU A 187 -5.32 -10.90 -19.62
N ASP A 188 -5.25 -9.89 -20.50
CA ASP A 188 -4.34 -9.89 -21.64
C ASP A 188 -2.91 -9.59 -21.18
N ALA A 189 -1.98 -10.49 -21.48
CA ALA A 189 -0.57 -10.35 -21.14
C ALA A 189 0.14 -9.20 -21.88
N GLU A 190 -0.45 -8.72 -22.97
CA GLU A 190 0.09 -7.60 -23.75
C GLU A 190 -0.52 -6.25 -23.36
N ASP A 191 -1.53 -6.23 -22.48
CA ASP A 191 -2.17 -5.00 -22.04
C ASP A 191 -1.37 -4.29 -20.95
N GLU A 192 -0.52 -3.32 -21.34
CA GLU A 192 0.23 -2.46 -20.42
C GLU A 192 -0.64 -1.64 -19.45
N THR A 193 -1.97 -1.61 -19.63
CA THR A 193 -2.90 -0.92 -18.72
C THR A 193 -3.38 -1.78 -17.56
N HIS A 194 -3.15 -3.10 -17.61
CA HIS A 194 -3.50 -4.03 -16.56
C HIS A 194 -2.28 -4.81 -16.08
N PHE A 195 -2.02 -4.75 -14.78
CA PHE A 195 -0.95 -5.52 -14.16
C PHE A 195 -1.46 -6.90 -13.78
N HIS A 196 -0.70 -7.94 -14.12
CA HIS A 196 -0.96 -9.28 -13.63
C HIS A 196 -0.80 -9.37 -12.12
N VAL A 197 -1.68 -10.15 -11.50
CA VAL A 197 -1.57 -10.55 -10.10
C VAL A 197 -0.39 -11.49 -9.96
N GLU A 198 0.53 -11.14 -9.08
CA GLU A 198 1.67 -11.95 -8.73
C GLU A 198 1.84 -11.92 -7.22
N ILE A 199 2.15 -13.08 -6.63
CA ILE A 199 2.41 -13.20 -5.20
C ILE A 199 3.91 -13.18 -5.00
N THR A 200 4.41 -12.08 -4.44
CA THR A 200 5.84 -11.88 -4.16
C THR A 200 6.09 -11.70 -2.67
N GLY A 201 7.22 -12.20 -2.20
CA GLY A 201 7.61 -12.10 -0.79
C GLY A 201 6.86 -13.11 0.08
N GLU A 202 7.09 -12.99 1.39
CA GLU A 202 6.54 -13.90 2.40
C GLU A 202 5.87 -13.13 3.52
N ILE A 203 4.94 -13.79 4.21
CA ILE A 203 4.37 -13.25 5.45
C ILE A 203 5.47 -12.96 6.48
N CYS A 204 5.23 -11.96 7.33
CA CYS A 204 6.19 -11.52 8.34
C CYS A 204 6.49 -12.65 9.35
N PRO A 205 7.62 -12.58 10.08
CA PRO A 205 8.00 -13.62 11.04
C PRO A 205 6.92 -13.96 12.09
N LEU A 206 6.17 -12.96 12.57
CA LEU A 206 5.09 -13.17 13.53
C LEU A 206 3.93 -13.96 12.91
N SER A 207 3.47 -13.53 11.74
CA SER A 207 2.40 -14.22 11.01
C SER A 207 2.84 -15.61 10.56
N ARG A 208 4.11 -15.82 10.22
CA ARG A 208 4.67 -17.14 9.92
C ARG A 208 4.59 -18.08 11.11
N TYR A 209 4.97 -17.60 12.30
CA TYR A 209 4.85 -18.36 13.54
C TYR A 209 3.40 -18.78 13.80
N MET A 210 2.46 -17.83 13.71
CA MET A 210 1.03 -18.10 13.90
C MET A 210 0.46 -19.07 12.87
N PHE A 211 0.89 -18.95 11.62
CA PHE A 211 0.49 -19.86 10.55
C PHE A 211 0.92 -21.28 10.85
N GLN A 212 2.19 -21.49 11.25
CA GLN A 212 2.72 -22.81 11.58
C GLN A 212 2.00 -23.43 12.78
N GLU A 213 1.82 -22.67 13.87
CA GLU A 213 1.13 -23.15 15.06
C GLU A 213 -0.32 -23.59 14.75
N ARG A 214 -1.05 -22.81 13.94
CA ARG A 214 -2.42 -23.16 13.53
C ARG A 214 -2.45 -24.35 12.58
N LEU A 215 -1.48 -24.45 11.68
CA LEU A 215 -1.38 -25.57 10.76
C LEU A 215 -1.14 -26.89 11.50
N GLU A 216 -0.29 -26.88 12.54
CA GLU A 216 -0.09 -28.04 13.43
C GLU A 216 -1.39 -28.43 14.15
N LYS A 217 -2.12 -27.45 14.71
CA LYS A 217 -3.42 -27.69 15.35
C LYS A 217 -4.48 -28.21 14.38
N ALA A 218 -4.38 -27.83 13.10
CA ALA A 218 -5.28 -28.24 12.04
C ALA A 218 -4.88 -29.59 11.38
N ASP A 219 -3.85 -30.27 11.88
CA ASP A 219 -3.31 -31.51 11.31
C ASP A 219 -2.90 -31.35 9.82
N GLY A 220 -2.29 -30.21 9.50
CA GLY A 220 -1.83 -29.88 8.14
C GLY A 220 -2.90 -29.31 7.21
N ASP A 221 -4.14 -29.15 7.69
CA ASP A 221 -5.23 -28.63 6.87
C ASP A 221 -5.20 -27.09 6.78
N TRP A 222 -4.58 -26.57 5.72
CA TRP A 222 -4.47 -25.14 5.45
C TRP A 222 -5.83 -24.43 5.33
N THR A 223 -6.86 -25.10 4.82
CA THR A 223 -8.18 -24.47 4.66
C THR A 223 -8.80 -24.12 6.00
N LYS A 224 -8.53 -24.91 7.06
CA LYS A 224 -8.94 -24.59 8.42
C LYS A 224 -8.20 -23.38 8.98
N VAL A 225 -6.92 -23.22 8.65
CA VAL A 225 -6.12 -22.05 9.06
C VAL A 225 -6.73 -20.76 8.49
N LEU A 226 -7.22 -20.79 7.26
CA LEU A 226 -7.84 -19.63 6.61
C LEU A 226 -9.15 -19.18 7.28
N ASN A 227 -9.87 -20.07 7.98
CA ASN A 227 -11.07 -19.68 8.73
C ASN A 227 -10.78 -18.68 9.86
N ASP A 228 -9.53 -18.66 10.34
CA ASP A 228 -9.06 -17.72 11.35
C ASP A 228 -8.52 -16.41 10.73
N ILE A 229 -8.54 -16.27 9.40
CA ILE A 229 -8.07 -15.07 8.72
C ILE A 229 -9.22 -14.09 8.56
N VAL A 230 -8.98 -12.85 9.00
CA VAL A 230 -9.83 -11.71 8.70
C VAL A 230 -9.05 -10.75 7.82
N VAL A 231 -9.61 -10.45 6.65
CA VAL A 231 -9.07 -9.43 5.75
C VAL A 231 -9.80 -8.12 6.02
N LYS A 232 -9.09 -7.00 5.98
CA LYS A 232 -9.70 -5.66 6.07
C LYS A 232 -9.17 -4.74 5.00
N ARG A 233 -9.96 -3.69 4.74
CA ARG A 233 -9.49 -2.54 4.00
C ARG A 233 -8.32 -1.86 4.73
N PHE A 234 -7.29 -1.49 3.98
CA PHE A 234 -6.08 -0.86 4.49
C PHE A 234 -5.87 0.52 3.84
N PHE A 235 -5.44 1.49 4.66
CA PHE A 235 -5.21 2.87 4.25
C PHE A 235 -3.82 3.31 4.64
N PHE A 236 -3.22 4.12 3.77
CA PHE A 236 -1.93 4.71 4.08
C PHE A 236 -2.13 5.99 4.88
N SER A 237 -1.22 6.26 5.80
CA SER A 237 -1.19 7.49 6.60
C SER A 237 0.23 8.00 6.69
N GLU A 238 0.49 9.17 6.10
CA GLU A 238 1.78 9.85 6.26
C GLU A 238 2.01 10.25 7.73
N GLN A 239 0.95 10.70 8.41
CA GLN A 239 1.02 11.17 9.79
C GLN A 239 1.36 10.04 10.76
N ASP A 240 0.71 8.89 10.59
CA ASP A 240 0.90 7.73 11.47
C ASP A 240 2.01 6.80 10.97
N ARG A 241 2.69 7.17 9.87
CA ARG A 241 3.76 6.39 9.19
C ARG A 241 3.32 5.00 8.75
N VAL A 242 2.05 4.85 8.37
CA VAL A 242 1.46 3.60 7.91
C VAL A 242 1.52 3.53 6.39
N GLY A 243 2.26 2.57 5.83
CA GLY A 243 2.49 2.41 4.38
C GLY A 243 3.38 3.49 3.74
N ILE A 244 3.62 4.61 4.42
CA ILE A 244 4.46 5.73 3.96
C ILE A 244 5.45 6.12 5.06
N GLY A 245 6.71 5.74 4.89
CA GLY A 245 7.82 6.13 5.77
C GLY A 245 8.56 7.37 5.25
N THR A 246 9.09 8.18 6.17
CA THR A 246 10.13 9.18 5.84
C THR A 246 11.29 8.97 6.78
N PHE A 247 12.44 8.65 6.21
CA PHE A 247 13.68 8.48 6.96
C PHE A 247 14.59 9.68 6.69
N GLN A 248 14.99 10.37 7.76
CA GLN A 248 15.90 11.50 7.63
C GLN A 248 17.33 10.99 7.77
N PRO A 249 18.25 11.37 6.85
CA PRO A 249 19.65 11.02 7.01
C PRO A 249 20.18 11.67 8.30
N LYS A 250 20.75 10.85 9.17
CA LYS A 250 21.48 11.26 10.37
C LYS A 250 22.93 10.78 10.22
N ASP A 251 23.82 11.28 11.05
CA ASP A 251 25.17 10.72 11.14
C ASP A 251 25.10 9.24 11.52
N GLU A 252 25.94 8.40 10.91
CA GLU A 252 25.96 6.95 11.09
C GLU A 252 26.00 6.53 12.57
N LYS A 253 26.72 7.28 13.41
CA LYS A 253 26.84 7.03 14.85
C LYS A 253 25.57 7.32 15.65
N ASN A 254 24.69 8.15 15.13
CA ASN A 254 23.44 8.59 15.75
C ASN A 254 22.22 8.06 14.99
N GLN A 255 22.44 7.17 14.02
CA GLN A 255 21.42 6.57 13.22
C GLN A 255 21.01 5.24 13.86
N ASP A 256 19.78 5.18 14.31
CA ASP A 256 19.21 3.94 14.83
C ASP A 256 18.51 3.18 13.69
N SER A 257 19.06 2.03 13.30
CA SER A 257 18.49 1.20 12.24
C SER A 257 17.14 0.60 12.63
N THR A 258 16.84 0.51 13.93
CA THR A 258 15.57 -0.02 14.44
C THR A 258 14.37 0.86 14.04
N GLU A 259 14.59 2.14 13.70
CA GLU A 259 13.55 3.03 13.15
C GLU A 259 12.96 2.49 11.82
N LEU A 260 13.67 1.60 11.12
CA LEU A 260 13.22 0.99 9.86
C LEU A 260 12.80 -0.47 10.00
N THR A 261 13.44 -1.22 10.89
CA THR A 261 13.26 -2.67 10.99
C THR A 261 12.43 -3.10 12.19
N GLY A 262 12.16 -2.21 13.14
CA GLY A 262 11.66 -2.56 14.47
C GLY A 262 12.78 -2.93 15.45
N ASP A 263 12.41 -3.23 16.69
CA ASP A 263 13.33 -3.59 17.78
C ASP A 263 12.77 -4.71 18.69
N ILE A 264 13.64 -5.38 19.43
CA ILE A 264 13.28 -6.43 20.37
C ILE A 264 12.62 -5.82 21.61
N ASN A 265 11.51 -6.42 22.03
CA ASN A 265 10.82 -6.07 23.26
C ASN A 265 11.34 -6.91 24.44
N TYR A 266 12.27 -6.34 25.21
CA TYR A 266 12.88 -7.02 26.36
C TYR A 266 11.89 -7.55 27.39
N ARG A 267 10.72 -6.92 27.55
CA ARG A 267 9.68 -7.43 28.48
C ARG A 267 9.08 -8.74 27.97
N LYS A 268 8.84 -8.83 26.66
CA LYS A 268 8.29 -10.03 26.03
C LYS A 268 9.30 -11.18 25.97
N ILE A 269 10.62 -10.90 26.00
CA ILE A 269 11.63 -11.96 26.13
C ILE A 269 11.42 -12.75 27.43
N ALA A 270 11.07 -12.09 28.53
CA ALA A 270 10.81 -12.79 29.79
C ALA A 270 9.59 -13.73 29.70
N GLU A 271 8.64 -13.43 28.80
CA GLU A 271 7.44 -14.24 28.55
C GLU A 271 7.72 -15.40 27.58
N TYR A 272 8.43 -15.13 26.48
CA TYR A 272 8.65 -16.11 25.39
C TYR A 272 10.01 -16.83 25.44
N GLY A 273 10.93 -16.38 26.30
CA GLY A 273 12.18 -17.06 26.61
C GLY A 273 13.32 -16.91 25.60
N SER A 274 13.13 -16.21 24.47
CA SER A 274 14.19 -15.99 23.47
C SER A 274 14.05 -14.66 22.73
N GLU A 275 15.20 -14.05 22.40
CA GLU A 275 15.32 -12.92 21.47
C GLU A 275 14.96 -13.30 20.02
N SER A 276 15.09 -14.58 19.66
CA SER A 276 14.76 -15.07 18.33
C SER A 276 13.28 -15.38 18.12
N ASP A 277 12.45 -15.28 19.17
CA ASP A 277 11.01 -15.51 19.06
C ASP A 277 10.35 -14.28 18.39
N PRO A 278 9.67 -14.45 17.24
CA PRO A 278 9.09 -13.33 16.51
C PRO A 278 7.99 -12.60 17.29
N ARG A 279 7.40 -13.22 18.32
CA ARG A 279 6.41 -12.57 19.20
C ARG A 279 7.05 -11.57 20.16
N ALA A 280 8.35 -11.70 20.43
CA ALA A 280 9.11 -10.77 21.24
C ALA A 280 9.56 -9.52 20.46
N PHE A 281 9.30 -9.44 19.15
CA PHE A 281 9.70 -8.31 18.31
C PHE A 281 8.61 -7.23 18.25
N ASN A 282 9.00 -5.95 18.30
CA ASN A 282 8.16 -4.80 17.99
C ASN A 282 8.46 -4.40 16.55
N PHE A 283 7.58 -4.80 15.64
CA PHE A 283 7.59 -4.42 14.23
C PHE A 283 7.21 -2.95 14.04
#